data_AF-A0A939HNH3-F1
#
_entry.id   AF-A0A939HNH3-F1
#
_cell.length_a   1.000
_cell.length_b   1.000
_cell.length_c   1.000
_cell.angle_alpha   90.00
_cell.angle_beta   90.00
_cell.angle_gamma   90.00
#
_symmetry.space_group_name_H-M   'P 1'
#
loop_
_entity.id
_entity.type
_entity.pdbx_description
1 polymer ?
#
loop_
_entity_poly.entity_id
_entity_poly.type
_entity_poly.pdbx_seq_one_letter_code
_entity_poly.pdbx_strand_id
1 'polypeptide(L)'
;MNSPELNNAFVDNIADLEAVAKRIQMLGEPIDAAINKITSDWADENGWSGQFDDDSWLLAPSGTGWYNPAAEDESGAYFEWANFEDQEEDNFYVTQLCQAGQDKLGLRFTQDLLGRAKWKKIFPELAELVTETGFLLEERNRGFFLPVKINPTVLAEGVGDDDLEAGLHQYRETLDQLARAKPVFDRLIARIKELAE
;
A
#
# COMPACT_ATOMS: atom_id res chain seq x y z
N MET A 1 -23.90 0.07 -19.07
CA MET A 1 -24.49 -1.27 -19.28
C MET A 1 -25.72 -1.36 -18.39
N ASN A 2 -26.93 -1.34 -18.95
CA ASN A 2 -28.15 -1.56 -18.18
C ASN A 2 -29.19 -2.11 -19.16
N SER A 3 -29.20 -3.43 -19.35
CA SER A 3 -30.23 -4.09 -20.15
C SER A 3 -31.16 -4.89 -19.22
N PRO A 4 -32.46 -4.95 -19.49
CA PRO A 4 -33.40 -5.75 -18.70
C PRO A 4 -33.00 -7.22 -18.56
N GLU A 5 -32.38 -7.79 -19.58
CA GLU A 5 -31.90 -9.18 -19.58
C GLU A 5 -30.78 -9.38 -18.56
N LEU A 6 -29.84 -8.44 -18.46
CA LEU A 6 -28.76 -8.49 -17.48
C LEU A 6 -29.30 -8.37 -16.04
N ASN A 7 -30.26 -7.46 -15.84
CA ASN A 7 -30.88 -7.28 -14.52
C ASN A 7 -31.62 -8.55 -14.06
N ASN A 8 -32.33 -9.22 -14.97
CA ASN A 8 -32.97 -10.51 -14.67
C ASN A 8 -31.93 -11.57 -14.33
N ALA A 9 -30.85 -11.67 -15.10
CA ALA A 9 -29.78 -12.64 -14.82
C ALA A 9 -29.14 -12.43 -13.44
N PHE A 10 -28.94 -11.19 -12.99
CA PHE A 10 -28.45 -10.94 -11.63
C PHE A 10 -29.42 -11.42 -10.55
N VAL A 11 -30.72 -11.16 -10.72
CA VAL A 11 -31.74 -11.59 -9.76
C VAL A 11 -31.88 -13.11 -9.73
N ASP A 12 -31.87 -13.75 -10.91
CA ASP A 12 -32.01 -15.21 -11.04
C ASP A 12 -30.82 -15.97 -10.43
N ASN A 13 -29.63 -15.35 -10.37
CA ASN A 13 -28.39 -15.97 -9.88
C ASN A 13 -27.90 -15.37 -8.54
N ILE A 14 -28.76 -14.66 -7.80
CA ILE A 14 -28.34 -13.91 -6.59
C ILE A 14 -27.68 -14.79 -5.52
N ALA A 15 -28.13 -16.04 -5.38
CA ALA A 15 -27.55 -16.98 -4.41
C ALA A 15 -26.10 -17.37 -4.76
N ASP A 16 -25.80 -17.52 -6.05
CA ASP A 16 -24.45 -17.82 -6.51
C ASP A 16 -23.53 -16.61 -6.34
N LEU A 17 -24.04 -15.40 -6.62
CA LEU A 17 -23.31 -14.15 -6.40
C LEU A 17 -22.94 -13.97 -4.91
N GLU A 18 -23.88 -14.24 -4.01
CA GLU A 18 -23.64 -14.24 -2.57
C GLU A 18 -22.60 -15.29 -2.13
N ALA A 19 -22.66 -16.49 -2.70
CA ALA A 19 -21.69 -17.54 -2.40
C ALA A 19 -20.28 -17.18 -2.89
N VAL A 20 -20.17 -16.56 -4.07
CA VAL A 20 -18.90 -16.05 -4.62
C VAL A 20 -18.36 -14.93 -3.75
N ALA A 21 -19.18 -13.94 -3.39
CA ALA A 21 -18.81 -12.83 -2.51
C ALA A 21 -18.20 -13.33 -1.19
N LYS A 22 -18.88 -14.28 -0.53
CA LYS A 22 -18.38 -14.89 0.72
C LYS A 22 -17.04 -15.59 0.53
N ARG A 23 -16.86 -16.34 -0.57
CA ARG A 23 -15.59 -17.02 -0.86
C ARG A 23 -14.46 -16.01 -1.09
N ILE A 24 -14.71 -14.94 -1.83
CA ILE A 24 -13.72 -13.88 -2.04
C ILE A 24 -13.34 -13.23 -0.71
N GLN A 25 -14.33 -12.95 0.15
CA GLN A 25 -14.09 -12.38 1.48
C GLN A 25 -13.20 -13.30 2.34
N MET A 26 -13.43 -14.62 2.29
CA MET A 26 -12.61 -15.61 3.03
C MET A 26 -11.15 -15.68 2.55
N LEU A 27 -10.83 -15.20 1.35
CA LEU A 27 -9.44 -15.12 0.88
C LEU A 27 -8.67 -13.94 1.49
N GLY A 28 -9.37 -12.95 2.06
CA GLY A 28 -8.75 -11.73 2.59
C GLY A 28 -7.74 -12.01 3.69
N GLU A 29 -8.15 -12.71 4.75
CA GLU A 29 -7.31 -12.99 5.93
C GLU A 29 -6.04 -13.80 5.58
N PRO A 30 -6.10 -14.92 4.82
CA PRO A 30 -4.88 -15.63 4.41
C PRO A 30 -3.92 -14.78 3.57
N ILE A 31 -4.44 -13.95 2.65
CA ILE A 31 -3.63 -13.08 1.81
C ILE A 31 -2.98 -11.99 2.65
N ASP A 32 -3.71 -11.39 3.58
CA ASP A 32 -3.19 -10.36 4.46
C ASP A 32 -2.08 -10.89 5.39
N ALA A 33 -2.32 -12.06 6.00
CA ALA A 33 -1.30 -12.76 6.79
C ALA A 33 -0.03 -13.05 5.97
N ALA A 34 -0.18 -13.43 4.69
CA ALA A 34 0.95 -13.65 3.80
C ALA A 34 1.69 -12.34 3.47
N ILE A 35 0.98 -11.23 3.23
CA ILE A 35 1.56 -9.90 3.04
C ILE A 35 2.36 -9.47 4.28
N ASN A 36 1.80 -9.62 5.47
CA ASN A 36 2.47 -9.25 6.73
C ASN A 36 3.73 -10.09 6.95
N LYS A 37 3.66 -11.40 6.68
CA LYS A 37 4.84 -12.28 6.73
C LYS A 37 5.92 -11.86 5.74
N ILE A 38 5.57 -11.64 4.46
CA ILE A 38 6.51 -11.22 3.42
C ILE A 38 7.17 -9.89 3.80
N THR A 39 6.39 -8.95 4.34
CA THR A 39 6.90 -7.64 4.79
C THR A 39 7.90 -7.81 5.92
N SER A 40 7.57 -8.60 6.93
CA SER A 40 8.45 -8.85 8.08
C SER A 40 9.77 -9.46 7.65
N ASP A 41 9.71 -10.55 6.87
CA ASP A 41 10.91 -11.25 6.39
C ASP A 41 11.77 -10.31 5.52
N TRP A 42 11.14 -9.56 4.62
CA TRP A 42 11.84 -8.60 3.76
C TRP A 42 12.47 -7.45 4.56
N ALA A 43 11.78 -6.95 5.58
CA ALA A 43 12.27 -5.84 6.41
C ALA A 43 13.53 -6.25 7.18
N ASP A 44 13.52 -7.45 7.77
CA ASP A 44 14.66 -8.04 8.46
C ASP A 44 15.87 -8.21 7.52
N GLU A 45 15.63 -8.65 6.28
CA GLU A 45 16.67 -8.82 5.25
C GLU A 45 17.30 -7.49 4.80
N ASN A 46 16.55 -6.37 4.83
CA ASN A 46 16.95 -5.11 4.22
C ASN A 46 17.29 -3.99 5.22
N GLY A 47 17.22 -4.26 6.53
CA GLY A 47 17.49 -3.25 7.56
C GLY A 47 16.35 -2.23 7.73
N TRP A 48 15.12 -2.68 7.47
CA TRP A 48 13.90 -1.91 7.71
C TRP A 48 13.21 -2.44 8.97
N SER A 49 12.31 -1.64 9.52
CA SER A 49 11.54 -1.99 10.72
C SER A 49 10.14 -1.41 10.62
N GLY A 50 9.18 -2.04 11.27
CA GLY A 50 7.80 -1.63 11.19
C GLY A 50 6.89 -2.36 12.17
N GLN A 51 5.60 -2.08 12.04
CA GLN A 51 4.51 -2.81 12.67
C GLN A 51 3.62 -3.31 11.51
N PHE A 52 3.24 -4.58 11.53
CA PHE A 52 2.59 -5.25 10.38
C PHE A 52 1.29 -5.94 10.82
N ASP A 53 0.53 -5.29 11.68
CA ASP A 53 -0.80 -5.74 12.08
C ASP A 53 -1.90 -4.84 11.50
N ASP A 54 -3.14 -5.32 11.55
CA ASP A 54 -4.31 -4.70 10.93
C ASP A 54 -4.56 -3.26 11.37
N ASP A 55 -4.14 -2.89 12.59
CA ASP A 55 -4.40 -1.58 13.18
C ASP A 55 -3.23 -0.60 13.02
N SER A 56 -2.02 -1.08 12.69
CA SER A 56 -0.81 -0.26 12.74
C SER A 56 0.21 -0.56 11.64
N TRP A 57 -0.24 -0.97 10.45
CA TRP A 57 0.68 -1.25 9.34
C TRP A 57 1.53 -0.03 8.97
N LEU A 58 2.82 -0.10 9.31
CA LEU A 58 3.82 0.90 9.00
C LEU A 58 5.18 0.26 8.75
N LEU A 59 5.98 0.87 7.89
CA LEU A 59 7.28 0.38 7.47
C LEU A 59 8.24 1.55 7.26
N ALA A 60 9.40 1.52 7.90
CA ALA A 60 10.42 2.55 7.76
C ALA A 60 11.83 1.93 7.71
N PRO A 61 12.77 2.50 6.95
CA PRO A 61 14.15 2.08 7.02
C PRO A 61 14.78 2.56 8.33
N SER A 62 15.82 1.85 8.78
CA SER A 62 16.66 2.35 9.86
C SER A 62 17.36 3.66 9.44
N GLY A 63 17.30 4.72 10.25
CA GLY A 63 18.07 5.94 10.01
C GLY A 63 17.50 7.21 10.64
N THR A 64 18.25 8.30 10.53
CA THR A 64 17.91 9.57 11.17
C THR A 64 16.71 10.25 10.49
N GLY A 65 15.62 10.46 11.22
CA GLY A 65 14.39 11.10 10.72
C GLY A 65 13.35 10.16 10.12
N TRP A 66 13.71 8.88 10.01
CA TRP A 66 12.74 7.82 9.82
C TRP A 66 12.15 7.45 11.17
N TYR A 67 10.91 6.98 11.15
CA TYR A 67 10.23 6.43 12.31
C TYR A 67 11.05 5.26 12.87
N ASN A 68 11.15 5.19 14.20
CA ASN A 68 11.82 4.11 14.90
C ASN A 68 10.89 3.60 16.00
N PRO A 69 10.32 2.38 15.86
CA PRO A 69 9.41 1.82 16.87
C PRO A 69 10.07 1.58 18.23
N ALA A 70 11.41 1.59 18.30
CA ALA A 70 12.15 1.43 19.56
C ALA A 70 12.55 2.77 20.22
N ALA A 71 12.25 3.91 19.60
CA ALA A 71 12.58 5.22 20.16
C ALA A 71 11.49 5.71 21.14
N GLU A 72 11.88 6.49 22.15
CA GLU A 72 10.93 7.13 23.08
C GLU A 72 10.11 8.25 22.43
N ASP A 73 10.61 8.82 21.32
CA ASP A 73 9.90 9.79 20.49
C ASP A 73 9.49 9.09 19.18
N GLU A 74 8.20 8.79 19.07
CA GLU A 74 7.59 8.10 17.93
C GLU A 74 7.44 9.00 16.69
N SER A 75 8.02 10.21 16.68
CA SER A 75 7.96 11.09 15.50
C SER A 75 8.96 10.69 14.42
N GLY A 76 8.50 10.67 13.17
CA GLY A 76 9.36 10.35 12.03
C GLY A 76 8.62 10.35 10.70
N ALA A 77 9.35 9.96 9.66
CA ALA A 77 8.76 9.59 8.39
C ALA A 77 8.66 8.06 8.28
N TYR A 78 7.63 7.57 7.60
CA TYR A 78 7.38 6.13 7.41
C TYR A 78 6.53 5.91 6.16
N PHE A 79 6.34 4.65 5.79
CA PHE A 79 5.36 4.23 4.79
C PHE A 79 4.24 3.46 5.47
N GLU A 80 3.00 3.75 5.11
CA GLU A 80 1.80 3.07 5.63
C GLU A 80 1.07 2.33 4.51
N TRP A 81 0.36 1.26 4.86
CA TRP A 81 -0.55 0.58 3.95
C TRP A 81 -1.81 1.42 3.80
N ALA A 82 -2.13 1.82 2.58
CA ALA A 82 -3.23 2.75 2.34
C ALA A 82 -3.96 2.49 1.02
N ASN A 83 -5.19 2.99 0.96
CA ASN A 83 -5.91 3.17 -0.28
C ASN A 83 -5.50 4.49 -0.95
N PHE A 84 -5.34 4.46 -2.27
CA PHE A 84 -5.06 5.66 -3.06
C PHE A 84 -6.18 6.70 -2.88
N GLU A 85 -5.82 7.92 -2.48
CA GLU A 85 -6.74 9.04 -2.23
C GLU A 85 -7.83 8.78 -1.18
N ASP A 86 -7.61 7.80 -0.30
CA ASP A 86 -8.57 7.31 0.69
C ASP A 86 -9.92 6.92 0.07
N GLN A 87 -9.87 6.35 -1.14
CA GLN A 87 -11.04 5.75 -1.79
C GLN A 87 -11.23 4.31 -1.27
N GLU A 88 -12.45 3.98 -0.89
CA GLU A 88 -12.84 2.64 -0.45
C GLU A 88 -14.14 2.28 -1.17
N GLU A 89 -14.05 2.19 -2.50
CA GLU A 89 -15.16 1.91 -3.40
C GLU A 89 -15.28 0.41 -3.71
N ASP A 90 -14.21 -0.37 -3.52
CA ASP A 90 -14.19 -1.81 -3.76
C ASP A 90 -14.60 -2.63 -2.53
N ASN A 91 -15.49 -3.60 -2.74
CA ASN A 91 -16.06 -4.42 -1.65
C ASN A 91 -15.13 -5.51 -1.12
N PHE A 92 -14.01 -5.80 -1.79
CA PHE A 92 -13.14 -6.93 -1.47
C PHE A 92 -11.67 -6.59 -1.61
N TYR A 93 -10.89 -6.95 -0.59
CA TYR A 93 -9.44 -6.77 -0.53
C TYR A 93 -8.70 -7.34 -1.75
N VAL A 94 -9.11 -8.53 -2.21
CA VAL A 94 -8.53 -9.19 -3.39
C VAL A 94 -8.72 -8.36 -4.66
N THR A 95 -9.87 -7.70 -4.81
CA THR A 95 -10.17 -6.83 -5.95
C THR A 95 -9.25 -5.62 -5.97
N GLN A 96 -8.99 -5.03 -4.80
CA GLN A 96 -8.12 -3.88 -4.62
C GLN A 96 -6.65 -4.21 -4.90
N LEU A 97 -6.15 -5.34 -4.36
CA LEU A 97 -4.78 -5.82 -4.60
C LEU A 97 -4.50 -6.10 -6.09
N CYS A 98 -5.51 -6.64 -6.77
CA CYS A 98 -5.45 -6.92 -8.20
C CYS A 98 -5.68 -5.67 -9.07
N GLN A 99 -6.11 -4.54 -8.48
CA GLN A 99 -6.57 -3.34 -9.17
C GLN A 99 -7.60 -3.66 -10.26
N ALA A 100 -8.50 -4.60 -9.96
CA ALA A 100 -9.58 -5.02 -10.87
C ALA A 100 -10.80 -4.11 -10.78
N GLY A 101 -10.94 -3.38 -9.67
CA GLY A 101 -11.99 -2.41 -9.41
C GLY A 101 -11.53 -0.96 -9.61
N GLN A 102 -12.05 -0.07 -8.78
CA GLN A 102 -11.77 1.37 -8.88
C GLN A 102 -10.64 1.82 -7.94
N ASP A 103 -10.40 1.05 -6.88
CA ASP A 103 -9.41 1.38 -5.86
C ASP A 103 -8.02 0.83 -6.20
N LYS A 104 -7.03 1.39 -5.51
CA LYS A 104 -5.65 0.89 -5.52
C LYS A 104 -5.16 0.81 -4.09
N LEU A 105 -4.60 -0.33 -3.74
CA LEU A 105 -3.80 -0.49 -2.51
C LEU A 105 -2.33 -0.23 -2.79
N GLY A 106 -1.62 0.18 -1.76
CA GLY A 106 -0.21 0.48 -1.87
C GLY A 106 0.37 1.11 -0.62
N LEU A 107 1.57 1.67 -0.80
CA LEU A 107 2.37 2.23 0.28
C LEU A 107 2.38 3.75 0.16
N ARG A 108 1.83 4.44 1.15
CA ARG A 108 1.85 5.90 1.21
C ARG A 108 2.99 6.38 2.09
N PHE A 109 3.73 7.38 1.62
CA PHE A 109 4.69 8.09 2.46
C PHE A 109 3.98 9.05 3.42
N THR A 110 4.24 8.88 4.71
CA THR A 110 3.73 9.72 5.80
C THR A 110 4.89 10.33 6.60
N GLN A 111 4.66 11.51 7.18
CA GLN A 111 5.64 12.19 8.02
C GLN A 111 4.98 13.06 9.09
N ASP A 112 5.56 13.05 10.29
CA ASP A 112 5.14 13.89 11.42
C ASP A 112 6.10 15.07 11.71
N LEU A 113 7.14 15.21 10.89
CA LEU A 113 8.21 16.19 11.09
C LEU A 113 7.78 17.62 10.77
N LEU A 114 6.79 17.78 9.88
CA LEU A 114 6.36 19.07 9.35
C LEU A 114 4.85 19.21 9.38
N GLY A 115 4.38 20.27 10.03
CA GLY A 115 2.95 20.57 10.09
C GLY A 115 2.32 20.75 8.71
N ARG A 116 1.07 20.30 8.58
CA ARG A 116 0.27 20.27 7.34
C ARG A 116 0.32 21.55 6.50
N ALA A 117 0.34 22.72 7.13
CA ALA A 117 0.38 24.01 6.44
C ALA A 117 1.73 24.26 5.73
N LYS A 118 2.85 23.88 6.34
CA LYS A 118 4.18 23.95 5.72
C LYS A 118 4.33 22.86 4.65
N TRP A 119 3.87 21.63 4.94
CA TRP A 119 3.84 20.52 3.96
C TRP A 119 3.15 20.92 2.65
N LYS A 120 1.95 21.48 2.75
CA LYS A 120 1.18 21.98 1.60
C LYS A 120 1.97 22.94 0.70
N LYS A 121 2.83 23.78 1.27
CA LYS A 121 3.58 24.80 0.53
C LYS A 121 4.74 24.19 -0.25
N ILE A 122 5.39 23.18 0.31
CA ILE A 122 6.60 22.59 -0.27
C ILE A 122 6.34 21.35 -1.12
N PHE A 123 5.17 20.71 -0.96
CA PHE A 123 4.81 19.51 -1.71
C PHE A 123 5.08 19.58 -3.22
N PRO A 124 4.77 20.68 -3.95
CA PRO A 124 5.08 20.76 -5.38
C PRO A 124 6.58 20.67 -5.69
N GLU A 125 7.44 21.31 -4.89
CA GLU A 125 8.91 21.23 -5.00
C GLU A 125 9.38 19.79 -4.75
N LEU A 126 8.81 19.14 -3.73
CA LEU A 126 9.17 17.78 -3.35
C LEU A 126 8.69 16.73 -4.36
N ALA A 127 7.54 16.96 -5.01
CA ALA A 127 6.98 16.05 -6.00
C ALA A 127 7.88 15.85 -7.23
N GLU A 128 8.63 16.89 -7.62
CA GLU A 128 9.60 16.79 -8.71
C GLU A 128 10.70 15.76 -8.41
N LEU A 129 11.10 15.62 -7.13
CA LEU A 129 12.13 14.66 -6.72
C LEU A 129 11.66 13.20 -6.84
N VAL A 130 10.36 12.97 -6.77
CA VAL A 130 9.75 11.63 -6.65
C VAL A 130 9.32 11.06 -8.01
N THR A 131 9.27 11.89 -9.05
CA THR A 131 8.67 11.54 -10.36
C THR A 131 9.25 10.27 -11.01
N GLU A 132 10.55 9.97 -10.81
CA GLU A 132 11.22 8.81 -11.41
C GLU A 132 11.22 7.55 -10.52
N THR A 133 10.60 7.60 -9.35
CA THR A 133 10.58 6.49 -8.38
C THR A 133 9.44 5.50 -8.59
N GLY A 134 8.50 5.83 -9.49
CA GLY A 134 7.27 5.06 -9.73
C GLY A 134 6.17 5.29 -8.68
N PHE A 135 6.38 6.20 -7.74
CA PHE A 135 5.31 6.73 -6.88
C PHE A 135 4.38 7.62 -7.69
N LEU A 136 3.08 7.49 -7.40
CA LEU A 136 2.02 8.38 -7.84
C LEU A 136 1.89 9.56 -6.87
N LEU A 137 1.44 10.70 -7.38
CA LEU A 137 1.07 11.84 -6.56
C LEU A 137 -0.41 11.72 -6.20
N GLU A 138 -0.70 11.83 -4.90
CA GLU A 138 -2.07 12.01 -4.42
C GLU A 138 -2.39 13.51 -4.40
N GLU A 139 -3.29 13.96 -5.26
CA GLU A 139 -3.69 15.36 -5.39
C GLU A 139 -4.49 15.84 -4.17
N ARG A 140 -5.42 15.03 -3.67
CA ARG A 140 -6.27 15.40 -2.54
C ARG A 140 -5.47 15.36 -1.24
N ASN A 141 -4.71 14.29 -1.04
CA ASN A 141 -3.94 14.09 0.19
C ASN A 141 -2.59 14.79 0.20
N ARG A 142 -2.06 15.19 -0.97
CA ARG A 142 -0.66 15.66 -1.13
C ARG A 142 0.30 14.62 -0.58
N GLY A 143 0.11 13.39 -1.00
CA GLY A 143 0.90 12.23 -0.62
C GLY A 143 1.73 11.70 -1.79
N PHE A 144 2.71 10.87 -1.45
CA PHE A 144 3.43 10.05 -2.40
C PHE A 144 2.98 8.60 -2.18
N PHE A 145 2.43 7.97 -3.22
CA PHE A 145 1.83 6.65 -3.14
C PHE A 145 2.48 5.66 -4.11
N LEU A 146 3.03 4.55 -3.60
CA LEU A 146 3.55 3.46 -4.40
C LEU A 146 2.48 2.38 -4.56
N PRO A 147 1.85 2.22 -5.73
CA PRO A 147 0.82 1.22 -5.93
C PRO A 147 1.38 -0.19 -5.85
N VAL A 148 0.71 -1.05 -5.10
CA VAL A 148 0.90 -2.51 -5.16
C VAL A 148 -0.05 -3.07 -6.21
N LYS A 149 0.49 -3.84 -7.15
CA LYS A 149 -0.31 -4.46 -8.22
C LYS A 149 0.05 -5.92 -8.37
N ILE A 150 -0.87 -6.78 -7.98
CA ILE A 150 -0.75 -8.23 -8.16
C ILE A 150 -1.49 -8.66 -9.42
N ASN A 151 -0.89 -9.53 -10.21
CA ASN A 151 -1.53 -10.12 -11.37
C ASN A 151 -2.61 -11.12 -10.89
N PRO A 152 -3.87 -10.98 -11.30
CA PRO A 152 -4.95 -11.88 -10.85
C PRO A 152 -4.70 -13.36 -11.17
N THR A 153 -4.06 -13.65 -12.32
CA THR A 153 -3.74 -15.02 -12.73
C THR A 153 -2.68 -15.63 -11.82
N VAL A 154 -1.62 -14.88 -11.51
CA VAL A 154 -0.56 -15.32 -10.60
C VAL A 154 -1.11 -15.54 -9.19
N LEU A 155 -1.94 -14.61 -8.69
CA LEU A 155 -2.55 -14.76 -7.38
C LEU A 155 -3.49 -15.97 -7.33
N ALA A 156 -4.28 -16.20 -8.38
CA ALA A 156 -5.15 -17.35 -8.46
C ALA A 156 -4.38 -18.69 -8.47
N GLU A 157 -3.24 -18.75 -9.16
CA GLU A 157 -2.34 -19.91 -9.13
C GLU A 157 -1.80 -20.15 -7.72
N GLY A 158 -1.26 -19.11 -7.07
CA GLY A 158 -0.75 -19.23 -5.70
C GLY A 158 -1.81 -19.63 -4.68
N VAL A 159 -3.05 -19.10 -4.80
CA VAL A 159 -4.18 -19.53 -3.96
C VAL A 159 -4.56 -20.98 -4.23
N GLY A 160 -4.55 -21.41 -5.50
CA GLY A 160 -4.91 -22.77 -5.90
C GLY A 160 -3.92 -23.83 -5.43
N ASP A 161 -2.63 -23.48 -5.41
CA ASP A 161 -1.53 -24.37 -5.04
C ASP A 161 -1.15 -24.27 -3.54
N ASP A 162 -1.84 -23.44 -2.76
CA ASP A 162 -1.51 -23.11 -1.35
C ASP A 162 -0.09 -22.54 -1.18
N ASP A 163 0.36 -21.79 -2.20
CA ASP A 163 1.65 -21.08 -2.26
C ASP A 163 1.43 -19.58 -2.49
N LEU A 164 0.98 -18.89 -1.44
CA LEU A 164 0.76 -17.46 -1.47
C LEU A 164 2.07 -16.66 -1.61
N GLU A 165 3.22 -17.23 -1.23
CA GLU A 165 4.52 -16.57 -1.42
C GLU A 165 4.82 -16.42 -2.92
N ALA A 166 4.61 -17.48 -3.70
CA ALA A 166 4.69 -17.41 -5.16
C ALA A 166 3.60 -16.51 -5.76
N GLY A 167 2.36 -16.63 -5.25
CA GLY A 167 1.21 -15.82 -5.69
C GLY A 167 1.39 -14.31 -5.47
N LEU A 168 2.19 -13.92 -4.48
CA LEU A 168 2.45 -12.54 -4.08
C LEU A 168 3.87 -12.06 -4.43
N HIS A 169 4.63 -12.74 -5.29
CA HIS A 169 6.00 -12.33 -5.60
C HIS A 169 6.11 -10.86 -6.09
N GLN A 170 5.10 -10.36 -6.80
CA GLN A 170 5.03 -8.97 -7.25
C GLN A 170 4.89 -7.96 -6.10
N TYR A 171 4.37 -8.38 -4.95
CA TYR A 171 4.39 -7.58 -3.74
C TYR A 171 5.84 -7.36 -3.26
N ARG A 172 6.66 -8.42 -3.25
CA ARG A 172 8.09 -8.32 -2.92
C ARG A 172 8.83 -7.40 -3.89
N GLU A 173 8.52 -7.46 -5.20
CA GLU A 173 9.08 -6.55 -6.20
C GLU A 173 8.75 -5.07 -5.90
N THR A 174 7.57 -4.81 -5.31
CA THR A 174 7.15 -3.48 -4.88
C THR A 174 7.96 -3.01 -3.67
N LEU A 175 8.23 -3.89 -2.69
CA LEU A 175 9.13 -3.60 -1.57
C LEU A 175 10.56 -3.33 -2.08
N ASP A 176 11.05 -4.08 -3.06
CA ASP A 176 12.36 -3.81 -3.69
C ASP A 176 12.39 -2.48 -4.44
N GLN A 177 11.27 -2.05 -5.03
CA GLN A 177 11.13 -0.71 -5.60
C GLN A 177 11.15 0.37 -4.51
N LEU A 178 10.47 0.14 -3.38
CA LEU A 178 10.50 1.02 -2.22
C LEU A 178 11.94 1.22 -1.72
N ALA A 179 12.71 0.14 -1.55
CA ALA A 179 14.11 0.23 -1.15
C ALA A 179 14.97 1.03 -2.14
N ARG A 180 14.75 0.85 -3.46
CA ARG A 180 15.43 1.64 -4.50
C ARG A 180 15.08 3.12 -4.45
N ALA A 181 13.86 3.47 -4.01
CA ALA A 181 13.43 4.86 -3.87
C ALA A 181 13.98 5.53 -2.60
N LYS A 182 14.49 4.77 -1.62
CA LYS A 182 14.97 5.29 -0.33
C LYS A 182 15.89 6.52 -0.44
N PRO A 183 16.92 6.58 -1.32
CA PRO A 183 17.79 7.76 -1.41
C PRO A 183 17.07 9.05 -1.83
N VAL A 184 15.95 8.94 -2.55
CA VAL A 184 15.09 10.08 -2.87
C VAL A 184 14.37 10.56 -1.63
N PHE A 185 13.80 9.64 -0.84
CA PHE A 185 13.12 9.97 0.40
C PHE A 185 14.06 10.45 1.51
N ASP A 186 15.30 9.97 1.56
CA ASP A 186 16.32 10.53 2.45
C ASP A 186 16.56 12.02 2.15
N ARG A 187 16.59 12.42 0.87
CA ARG A 187 16.69 13.83 0.46
C ARG A 187 15.43 14.63 0.80
N LEU A 188 14.25 14.04 0.64
CA LEU A 188 12.98 14.64 1.06
C LEU A 188 12.99 14.94 2.56
N ILE A 189 13.35 13.96 3.39
CA ILE A 189 13.39 14.10 4.85
C ILE A 189 14.42 15.14 5.28
N ALA A 190 15.60 15.17 4.64
CA ALA A 190 16.59 16.22 4.91
C ALA A 190 16.01 17.62 4.64
N ARG A 191 15.34 17.80 3.50
CA ARG A 191 14.69 19.06 3.14
C ARG A 191 13.56 19.44 4.09
N ILE A 192 12.78 18.46 4.54
CA ILE A 192 11.72 18.65 5.52
C ILE A 192 12.29 19.17 6.85
N LYS A 193 13.39 18.59 7.34
CA LYS A 193 14.04 18.98 8.59
C LYS A 193 14.58 20.40 8.55
N GLU A 194 15.22 20.82 7.46
CA GLU A 194 15.69 22.20 7.26
C GLU A 194 14.57 23.25 7.41
N LEU A 195 13.32 22.86 7.18
CA LEU A 195 12.15 23.74 7.24
C LEU A 195 11.35 23.61 8.54
N ALA A 196 11.63 22.55 9.32
CA ALA A 196 11.02 22.32 10.62
C ALA A 196 11.71 23.16 11.70
N GLU A 197 13.04 23.35 11.59
CA GLU A 197 13.85 24.31 12.35
C GLU A 197 13.42 25.77 12.10
#